data_AF-A0A1B1TU90-F1
#
_entry.id   AF-A0A1B1TU90-F1
#
_cell.length_a   1.000
_cell.length_b   1.000
_cell.length_c   1.000
_cell.angle_alpha   90.00
_cell.angle_beta   90.00
_cell.angle_gamma   90.00
#
_symmetry.space_group_name_H-M   'P 1'
#
loop_
_entity.id
_entity.type
_entity.pdbx_description
1 polymer ?
#
loop_
_entity_poly.entity_id
_entity_poly.type
_entity_poly.pdbx_seq_one_letter_code
_entity_poly.pdbx_strand_id
1 'polypeptide(L)'
;MASQELNQLRQQLGQIPPQSPERRRTLRQMGIQIQQSKGGLNHKLTLWIDQAKAIEEDLLPPILKTLCQRELLAQAIALIEQSGKLWQNYNPLDEDAYREAYLKTLEYFYRHYQDYDPSQAQVTTWLNFRLKNEFKTQQTKQYHRQQRQANAQSDAGEDLDLFNLLESPSDGEAARQMKTGIETWIATDPELPTVTIKNKPALSAQWLLQARFIEEQEWGQLAKKCGVTVATLSSFYERQCRGRLITFIEANYDFIPPDSPINPCEHLRGLLKDKALQKQHFEEKFNHWLATDPHLQTLTLRQKPSITAPHFLKTTLAILQKPRQGLTQVAAILEVDPKYLERFYEFHLLPFIQAFVHKIRREGR
;
A
#
# COMPACT_ATOMS: atom_id res chain seq x y z
N MET A 1 -4.91 42.45 -7.13
CA MET A 1 -5.07 42.61 -8.58
C MET A 1 -4.93 41.27 -9.31
N ALA A 2 -3.79 40.57 -9.23
CA ALA A 2 -3.58 39.28 -9.94
C ALA A 2 -4.65 38.19 -9.70
N SER A 3 -5.19 38.06 -8.48
CA SER A 3 -6.23 37.07 -8.17
C SER A 3 -7.59 37.36 -8.83
N GLN A 4 -7.95 38.63 -9.02
CA GLN A 4 -9.22 39.00 -9.67
C GLN A 4 -9.16 38.74 -11.18
N GLU A 5 -8.04 39.06 -11.83
CA GLU A 5 -7.83 38.78 -13.25
C GLU A 5 -7.81 37.27 -13.55
N LEU A 6 -7.18 36.47 -12.69
CA LEU A 6 -7.19 35.00 -12.83
C LEU A 6 -8.60 34.41 -12.70
N ASN A 7 -9.41 34.92 -11.77
CA ASN A 7 -10.79 34.48 -11.63
C ASN A 7 -11.64 34.84 -12.86
N GLN A 8 -11.44 36.03 -13.45
CA GLN A 8 -12.13 36.42 -14.68
C GLN A 8 -11.74 35.50 -15.85
N LEU A 9 -10.44 35.22 -16.03
CA LEU A 9 -9.96 34.32 -17.07
C LEU A 9 -10.47 32.88 -16.87
N ARG A 10 -10.57 32.40 -15.62
CA ARG A 10 -11.17 31.10 -15.30
C ARG A 10 -12.64 31.04 -15.70
N GLN A 11 -13.42 32.05 -15.34
CA GLN A 11 -14.84 32.12 -15.70
C GLN A 11 -15.04 32.17 -17.23
N GLN A 12 -14.20 32.93 -17.93
CA GLN A 12 -14.18 32.94 -19.40
C GLN A 12 -13.84 31.57 -19.96
N LEU A 13 -12.86 30.86 -19.39
CA LEU A 13 -12.51 29.50 -19.81
C LEU A 13 -13.71 28.55 -19.73
N GLY A 14 -14.56 28.67 -18.72
CA GLY A 14 -15.78 27.88 -18.58
C GLY A 14 -16.84 28.13 -19.67
N GLN A 15 -16.86 29.33 -20.24
CA GLN A 15 -17.84 29.75 -21.25
C GLN A 15 -17.39 29.45 -22.69
N ILE A 16 -16.10 29.20 -22.90
CA ILE A 16 -15.53 28.99 -24.23
C ILE A 16 -15.58 27.49 -24.61
N PRO A 17 -16.03 27.13 -25.82
CA PRO A 17 -16.06 25.74 -26.28
C PRO A 17 -14.68 25.03 -26.20
N PRO A 18 -14.63 23.73 -25.84
CA PRO A 18 -13.39 22.95 -25.67
C PRO A 18 -12.40 23.03 -26.83
N GLN A 19 -12.91 23.05 -28.06
CA GLN A 19 -12.10 23.00 -29.27
C GLN A 19 -11.76 24.40 -29.83
N SER A 20 -12.21 25.47 -29.17
CA SER A 20 -12.01 26.82 -29.66
C SER A 20 -10.54 27.27 -29.53
N PRO A 21 -9.97 27.93 -30.55
CA PRO A 21 -8.65 28.57 -30.44
C PRO A 21 -8.61 29.63 -29.34
N GLU A 22 -9.75 30.22 -29.00
CA GLU A 22 -9.89 31.20 -27.93
C GLU A 22 -9.61 30.60 -26.56
N ARG A 23 -10.04 29.35 -26.31
CA ARG A 23 -9.78 28.62 -25.07
C ARG A 23 -8.29 28.49 -24.78
N ARG A 24 -7.52 28.17 -25.83
CA ARG A 24 -6.06 28.09 -25.77
C ARG A 24 -5.41 29.45 -25.50
N ARG A 25 -5.98 30.53 -26.03
CA ARG A 25 -5.51 31.90 -25.75
C ARG A 25 -5.76 32.27 -24.29
N THR A 26 -6.94 31.95 -23.76
CA THR A 26 -7.29 32.19 -22.35
C THR A 26 -6.36 31.43 -21.41
N LEU A 27 -6.10 30.13 -21.65
CA LEU A 27 -5.12 29.37 -20.87
C LEU A 27 -3.71 29.96 -20.93
N ARG A 28 -3.26 30.42 -22.10
CA ARG A 28 -1.96 31.10 -22.24
C ARG A 28 -1.91 32.41 -21.47
N GLN A 29 -2.97 33.20 -21.51
CA GLN A 29 -3.08 34.44 -20.73
C GLN A 29 -3.03 34.17 -19.23
N MET A 30 -3.75 33.15 -18.74
CA MET A 30 -3.63 32.70 -17.35
C MET A 30 -2.20 32.30 -17.00
N GLY A 31 -1.53 31.56 -17.88
CA GLY A 31 -0.13 31.18 -17.70
C GLY A 31 0.82 32.37 -17.62
N ILE A 32 0.65 33.39 -18.46
CA ILE A 32 1.43 34.64 -18.41
C ILE A 32 1.21 35.35 -17.07
N GLN A 33 -0.04 35.47 -16.63
CA GLN A 33 -0.40 36.10 -15.37
C GLN A 33 0.20 35.37 -14.15
N ILE A 34 0.13 34.05 -14.13
CA ILE A 34 0.75 33.23 -13.08
C ILE A 34 2.29 33.31 -13.16
N GLN A 35 2.88 33.42 -14.35
CA GLN A 35 4.33 33.59 -14.47
C GLN A 35 4.81 34.96 -13.98
N GLN A 36 4.02 36.01 -14.21
CA GLN A 36 4.29 37.38 -13.77
C GLN A 36 3.99 37.61 -12.28
N SER A 37 3.28 36.69 -11.63
CA SER A 37 2.98 36.81 -10.20
C SER A 37 4.25 36.79 -9.35
N LYS A 38 4.27 37.61 -8.30
CA LYS A 38 5.40 37.68 -7.36
C LYS A 38 5.40 36.42 -6.50
N GLY A 39 6.23 35.44 -6.87
CA GLY A 39 6.43 34.23 -6.07
C GLY A 39 7.31 33.19 -6.75
N GLY A 40 7.84 32.27 -5.95
CA GLY A 40 8.58 31.11 -6.45
C GLY A 40 7.68 30.06 -7.12
N LEU A 41 8.27 28.99 -7.62
CA LEU A 41 7.56 27.88 -8.27
C LEU A 41 6.34 27.40 -7.48
N ASN A 42 6.49 27.13 -6.18
CA ASN A 42 5.41 26.60 -5.35
C ASN A 42 4.22 27.55 -5.26
N HIS A 43 4.46 28.87 -5.19
CA HIS A 43 3.37 29.85 -5.23
C HIS A 43 2.59 29.76 -6.55
N LYS A 44 3.30 29.65 -7.69
CA LYS A 44 2.69 29.51 -9.02
C LYS A 44 1.90 28.21 -9.16
N LEU A 45 2.39 27.11 -8.59
CA LEU A 45 1.68 25.83 -8.55
C LEU A 45 0.42 25.91 -7.70
N THR A 46 0.50 26.53 -6.51
CA THR A 46 -0.66 26.77 -5.65
C THR A 46 -1.72 27.59 -6.39
N LEU A 47 -1.33 28.64 -7.13
CA LEU A 47 -2.29 29.42 -7.93
C LEU A 47 -3.05 28.57 -8.97
N TRP A 48 -2.38 27.66 -9.68
CA TRP A 48 -3.06 26.76 -10.61
C TRP A 48 -4.02 25.80 -9.90
N ILE A 49 -3.59 25.24 -8.76
CA ILE A 49 -4.42 24.33 -7.96
C ILE A 49 -5.65 25.07 -7.43
N ASP A 50 -5.49 26.28 -6.90
CA ASP A 50 -6.58 27.10 -6.39
C ASP A 50 -7.58 27.45 -7.49
N GLN A 51 -7.11 27.79 -8.69
CA GLN A 51 -8.01 28.00 -9.83
C GLN A 51 -8.74 26.72 -10.24
N ALA A 52 -8.11 25.54 -10.14
CA ALA A 52 -8.77 24.26 -10.38
C ALA A 52 -9.84 23.95 -9.32
N LYS A 53 -9.57 24.22 -8.04
CA LYS A 53 -10.55 24.06 -6.95
C LYS A 53 -11.75 24.98 -7.12
N ALA A 54 -11.49 26.24 -7.49
CA ALA A 54 -12.53 27.25 -7.63
C ALA A 54 -13.48 27.02 -8.83
N ILE A 55 -13.19 26.09 -9.75
CA ILE A 55 -14.15 25.65 -10.78
C ILE A 55 -15.36 24.97 -10.14
N GLU A 56 -15.22 24.36 -8.97
CA GLU A 56 -16.34 23.70 -8.30
C GLU A 56 -17.47 24.69 -7.97
N GLU A 57 -17.10 25.93 -7.66
CA GLU A 57 -18.01 27.04 -7.35
C GLU A 57 -18.63 27.67 -8.61
N ASP A 58 -18.06 27.44 -9.80
CA ASP A 58 -18.57 28.00 -11.03
C ASP A 58 -19.86 27.28 -11.49
N LEU A 59 -20.83 28.03 -12.01
CA LEU A 59 -22.11 27.52 -12.54
C LEU A 59 -21.93 26.88 -13.94
N LEU A 60 -21.07 25.87 -14.03
CA LEU A 60 -20.75 25.15 -15.26
C LEU A 60 -21.36 23.75 -15.28
N PRO A 61 -21.73 23.22 -16.47
CA PRO A 61 -22.08 21.81 -16.63
C PRO A 61 -20.97 20.88 -16.13
N PRO A 62 -21.28 19.71 -15.53
CA PRO A 62 -20.28 18.81 -14.95
C PRO A 62 -19.13 18.43 -15.89
N ILE A 63 -19.45 18.15 -17.15
CA ILE A 63 -18.45 17.78 -18.18
C ILE A 63 -17.45 18.92 -18.41
N LEU A 64 -17.93 20.18 -18.45
CA LEU A 64 -17.08 21.34 -18.63
C LEU A 64 -16.25 21.63 -17.38
N LYS A 65 -16.79 21.40 -16.17
CA LYS A 65 -16.02 21.49 -14.92
C LYS A 65 -14.81 20.55 -14.96
N THR A 66 -15.05 19.26 -15.22
CA THR A 66 -13.99 18.25 -15.29
C THR A 66 -12.95 18.59 -16.36
N LEU A 67 -13.37 19.06 -17.53
CA LEU A 67 -12.45 19.46 -18.59
C LEU A 67 -11.57 20.65 -18.15
N CYS A 68 -12.18 21.71 -17.63
CA CYS A 68 -11.46 22.90 -17.17
C CYS A 68 -10.46 22.54 -16.07
N GLN A 69 -10.87 21.71 -15.10
CA GLN A 69 -9.99 21.25 -14.02
C GLN A 69 -8.77 20.52 -14.59
N ARG A 70 -8.98 19.58 -15.53
CA ARG A 70 -7.90 18.84 -16.17
C ARG A 70 -6.93 19.75 -16.92
N GLU A 71 -7.43 20.75 -17.63
CA GLU A 71 -6.59 21.70 -18.37
C GLU A 71 -5.74 22.58 -17.44
N LEU A 72 -6.30 23.06 -16.33
CA LEU A 72 -5.57 23.85 -15.34
C LEU A 72 -4.51 23.00 -14.62
N LEU A 73 -4.85 21.78 -14.22
CA LEU A 73 -3.91 20.85 -13.60
C LEU A 73 -2.80 20.42 -14.57
N ALA A 74 -3.10 20.29 -15.86
CA ALA A 74 -2.08 20.03 -16.88
C ALA A 74 -1.06 21.18 -16.98
N GLN A 75 -1.48 22.44 -16.80
CA GLN A 75 -0.55 23.57 -16.73
C GLN A 75 0.35 23.50 -15.48
N ALA A 76 -0.20 23.08 -14.34
CA ALA A 76 0.58 22.86 -13.12
C ALA A 76 1.64 21.76 -13.33
N ILE A 77 1.26 20.65 -13.97
CA ILE A 77 2.19 19.55 -14.30
C ILE A 77 3.30 20.02 -15.24
N ALA A 78 2.97 20.76 -16.30
CA ALA A 78 3.97 21.30 -17.22
C ALA A 78 5.00 22.19 -16.49
N LEU A 79 4.54 23.00 -15.51
CA LEU A 79 5.45 23.79 -14.67
C LEU A 79 6.31 22.91 -13.76
N ILE A 80 5.75 21.83 -13.20
CA ILE A 80 6.49 20.88 -12.37
C ILE A 80 7.60 20.21 -13.21
N GLU A 81 7.27 19.70 -14.39
CA GLU A 81 8.20 19.06 -15.32
C GLU A 81 9.34 19.99 -15.73
N GLN A 82 9.01 21.20 -16.18
CA GLN A 82 10.00 22.21 -16.57
C GLN A 82 10.92 22.63 -15.43
N SER A 83 10.43 22.57 -14.19
CA SER A 83 11.22 23.02 -13.04
C SER A 83 12.34 22.06 -12.63
N GLY A 84 12.23 20.77 -12.98
CA GLY A 84 13.14 19.73 -12.50
C GLY A 84 13.22 19.61 -10.96
N LYS A 85 12.24 20.15 -10.22
CA LYS A 85 12.25 20.16 -8.74
C LYS A 85 11.71 18.87 -8.11
N LEU A 86 11.19 17.96 -8.92
CA LEU A 86 10.85 16.62 -8.43
C LEU A 86 12.12 15.81 -8.16
N TRP A 87 12.01 14.90 -7.21
CA TRP A 87 13.09 14.06 -6.75
C TRP A 87 13.55 13.13 -7.87
N GLN A 88 14.83 13.23 -8.25
CA GLN A 88 15.44 12.46 -9.34
C GLN A 88 16.64 11.62 -8.86
N ASN A 89 16.87 11.54 -7.54
CA ASN A 89 18.04 10.85 -7.00
C ASN A 89 17.77 9.34 -6.85
N TYR A 90 17.66 8.64 -7.96
CA TYR A 90 17.47 7.18 -8.04
C TYR A 90 18.65 6.51 -8.73
N ASN A 91 18.80 5.19 -8.54
CA ASN A 91 19.78 4.40 -9.26
C ASN A 91 19.29 4.17 -10.70
N PRO A 92 20.09 4.47 -11.75
CA PRO A 92 19.68 4.23 -13.15
C PRO A 92 19.20 2.80 -13.44
N LEU A 93 19.65 1.81 -12.66
CA LEU A 93 19.16 0.43 -12.77
C LEU A 93 17.67 0.27 -12.45
N ASP A 94 17.07 1.23 -11.74
CA ASP A 94 15.66 1.25 -11.34
C ASP A 94 14.84 2.27 -12.15
N GLU A 95 15.30 2.65 -13.35
CA GLU A 95 14.65 3.69 -14.17
C GLU A 95 13.18 3.37 -14.47
N ASP A 96 12.86 2.10 -14.75
CA ASP A 96 11.48 1.68 -15.00
C ASP A 96 10.59 1.84 -13.76
N ALA A 97 11.13 1.55 -12.56
CA ALA A 97 10.40 1.75 -11.31
C ALA A 97 10.15 3.24 -11.06
N TYR A 98 11.13 4.09 -11.42
CA TYR A 98 11.00 5.54 -11.32
C TYR A 98 9.93 6.08 -12.27
N ARG A 99 9.94 5.66 -13.54
CA ARG A 99 8.94 6.08 -14.54
C ARG A 99 7.52 5.72 -14.09
N GLU A 100 7.31 4.50 -13.61
CA GLU A 100 6.01 4.04 -13.11
C GLU A 100 5.58 4.82 -11.86
N ALA A 101 6.49 5.07 -10.93
CA ALA A 101 6.21 5.87 -9.74
C ALA A 101 5.88 7.33 -10.07
N TYR A 102 6.55 7.87 -11.07
CA TYR A 102 6.29 9.21 -11.59
C TYR A 102 4.87 9.33 -12.14
N LEU A 103 4.47 8.41 -13.02
CA LEU A 103 3.11 8.38 -13.58
C LEU A 103 2.04 8.27 -12.49
N LYS A 104 2.23 7.38 -11.50
CA LYS A 104 1.30 7.23 -10.37
C LYS A 104 1.24 8.47 -9.50
N THR A 105 2.35 9.20 -9.35
CA THR A 105 2.37 10.47 -8.61
C THR A 105 1.57 11.54 -9.35
N LEU A 106 1.66 11.60 -10.68
CA LEU A 106 0.84 12.52 -11.47
C LEU A 106 -0.64 12.15 -11.44
N GLU A 107 -0.96 10.86 -11.51
CA GLU A 107 -2.35 10.38 -11.36
C GLU A 107 -2.91 10.74 -9.98
N TYR A 108 -2.14 10.51 -8.92
CA TYR A 108 -2.50 10.92 -7.56
C TYR A 108 -2.76 12.43 -7.48
N PHE A 109 -1.91 13.25 -8.10
CA PHE A 109 -2.11 14.69 -8.17
C PHE A 109 -3.45 15.06 -8.82
N TYR A 110 -3.81 14.45 -9.95
CA TYR A 110 -5.10 14.69 -10.61
C TYR A 110 -6.31 14.30 -9.74
N ARG A 111 -6.19 13.24 -8.94
CA ARG A 111 -7.30 12.74 -8.10
C ARG A 111 -7.44 13.49 -6.78
N HIS A 112 -6.32 13.96 -6.23
CA HIS A 112 -6.24 14.48 -4.85
C HIS A 112 -5.81 15.95 -4.77
N TYR A 113 -5.82 16.71 -5.88
CA TYR A 113 -5.50 18.14 -5.85
C TYR A 113 -6.44 18.93 -4.92
N GLN A 114 -7.68 18.47 -4.71
CA GLN A 114 -8.64 19.08 -3.79
C GLN A 114 -8.18 18.99 -2.33
N ASP A 115 -7.51 17.90 -1.97
CA ASP A 115 -6.99 17.63 -0.62
C ASP A 115 -5.72 18.42 -0.30
N TYR A 116 -5.11 19.07 -1.31
CA TYR A 116 -3.87 19.83 -1.11
C TYR A 116 -4.08 21.05 -0.20
N ASP A 117 -3.32 21.13 0.89
CA ASP A 117 -3.31 22.25 1.82
C ASP A 117 -1.94 22.97 1.80
N PRO A 118 -1.87 24.23 1.33
CA PRO A 118 -0.62 24.99 1.28
C PRO A 118 -0.06 25.34 2.67
N SER A 119 -0.85 25.24 3.74
CA SER A 119 -0.36 25.47 5.11
C SER A 119 0.47 24.31 5.65
N GLN A 120 0.25 23.09 5.14
CA GLN A 120 0.96 21.88 5.59
C GLN A 120 2.25 21.65 4.82
N ALA A 121 2.24 21.85 3.50
CA ALA A 121 3.42 21.64 2.67
C ALA A 121 3.37 22.42 1.36
N GLN A 122 4.56 22.75 0.85
CA GLN A 122 4.72 23.21 -0.53
C GLN A 122 4.35 22.10 -1.52
N VAL A 123 3.76 22.45 -2.68
CA VAL A 123 3.33 21.50 -3.72
C VAL A 123 4.45 20.53 -4.10
N THR A 124 5.67 21.03 -4.36
CA THR A 124 6.81 20.17 -4.71
C THR A 124 7.20 19.22 -3.58
N THR A 125 7.06 19.63 -2.32
CA THR A 125 7.38 18.79 -1.16
C THR A 125 6.36 17.67 -1.01
N TRP A 126 5.07 18.00 -1.16
CA TRP A 126 3.98 17.04 -1.14
C TRP A 126 4.12 15.98 -2.25
N LEU A 127 4.39 16.41 -3.49
CA LEU A 127 4.60 15.50 -4.60
C LEU A 127 5.89 14.69 -4.47
N ASN A 128 6.97 15.26 -3.93
CA ASN A 128 8.20 14.52 -3.67
C ASN A 128 8.05 13.46 -2.59
N PHE A 129 7.24 13.72 -1.57
CA PHE A 129 6.91 12.72 -0.57
C PHE A 129 6.16 11.54 -1.22
N ARG A 130 5.15 11.83 -2.05
CA ARG A 130 4.41 10.79 -2.78
C ARG A 130 5.32 10.02 -3.74
N LEU A 131 6.12 10.70 -4.55
CA LEU A 131 7.02 10.10 -5.53
C LEU A 131 8.02 9.14 -4.89
N LYS A 132 8.61 9.52 -3.76
CA LYS A 132 9.55 8.65 -3.03
C LYS A 132 8.87 7.39 -2.49
N ASN A 133 7.63 7.51 -2.02
CA ASN A 133 6.89 6.36 -1.52
C ASN A 133 6.49 5.43 -2.67
N GLU A 134 5.95 6.00 -3.76
CA GLU A 134 5.63 5.22 -4.97
C GLU A 134 6.86 4.54 -5.56
N PHE A 135 8.00 5.23 -5.59
CA PHE A 135 9.24 4.66 -6.11
C PHE A 135 9.70 3.45 -5.30
N LYS A 136 9.66 3.53 -3.97
CA LYS A 136 9.91 2.37 -3.11
C LYS A 136 8.95 1.23 -3.42
N THR A 137 7.66 1.53 -3.57
CA THR A 137 6.65 0.53 -3.94
C THR A 137 6.97 -0.12 -5.29
N GLN A 138 7.38 0.64 -6.30
CA GLN A 138 7.71 0.09 -7.62
C GLN A 138 9.03 -0.71 -7.60
N GLN A 139 10.06 -0.25 -6.88
CA GLN A 139 11.29 -1.04 -6.68
C GLN A 139 10.98 -2.40 -6.05
N THR A 140 10.15 -2.41 -5.01
CA THR A 140 9.73 -3.67 -4.35
C THR A 140 8.95 -4.56 -5.30
N LYS A 141 8.02 -4.00 -6.11
CA LYS A 141 7.28 -4.76 -7.13
C LYS A 141 8.19 -5.36 -8.20
N GLN A 142 9.18 -4.60 -8.68
CA GLN A 142 10.14 -5.08 -9.66
C GLN A 142 11.03 -6.19 -9.08
N TYR A 143 11.52 -6.01 -7.86
CA TYR A 143 12.29 -7.02 -7.16
C TYR A 143 11.51 -8.33 -7.00
N HIS A 144 10.24 -8.26 -6.57
CA HIS A 144 9.40 -9.45 -6.48
C HIS A 144 9.09 -10.08 -7.84
N ARG A 145 8.92 -9.28 -8.89
CA ARG A 145 8.72 -9.81 -10.25
C ARG A 145 9.96 -10.55 -10.73
N GLN A 146 11.15 -10.01 -10.49
CA GLN A 146 12.42 -10.65 -10.82
C GLN A 146 12.63 -11.94 -10.00
N GLN A 147 12.32 -11.92 -8.70
CA GLN A 147 12.36 -13.13 -7.87
C GLN A 147 11.37 -14.20 -8.35
N ARG A 148 10.15 -13.82 -8.72
CA ARG A 148 9.16 -14.77 -9.27
C ARG A 148 9.61 -15.35 -10.60
N GLN A 149 10.27 -14.56 -11.44
CA GLN A 149 10.83 -15.04 -12.72
C GLN A 149 12.05 -15.95 -12.50
N ALA A 150 12.90 -15.66 -11.51
CA ALA A 150 14.02 -16.51 -11.13
C ALA A 150 13.54 -17.84 -10.50
N ASN A 151 12.52 -17.78 -9.64
CA ASN A 151 11.94 -18.96 -8.99
C ASN A 151 11.07 -19.79 -9.93
N ALA A 152 10.49 -19.22 -11.00
CA ALA A 152 9.78 -19.98 -12.02
C ALA A 152 10.70 -20.92 -12.84
N GLN A 153 12.02 -20.75 -12.77
CA GLN A 153 13.00 -21.68 -13.32
C GLN A 153 13.46 -22.75 -12.32
N SER A 154 13.13 -22.61 -11.03
CA SER A 154 13.48 -23.57 -9.98
C SER A 154 12.21 -24.08 -9.28
N ASP A 155 11.76 -25.22 -9.79
CA ASP A 155 10.86 -26.17 -9.14
C ASP A 155 9.38 -25.81 -8.95
N ALA A 156 8.58 -26.80 -9.29
CA ALA A 156 7.13 -26.76 -9.30
C ALA A 156 6.57 -26.85 -7.88
N GLY A 157 5.63 -25.94 -7.57
CA GLY A 157 4.59 -26.19 -6.57
C GLY A 157 4.92 -25.77 -5.14
N GLU A 158 4.96 -24.46 -4.89
CA GLU A 158 4.58 -23.89 -3.60
C GLU A 158 4.18 -22.42 -3.82
N ASP A 159 3.03 -22.24 -4.48
CA ASP A 159 2.51 -20.92 -4.85
C ASP A 159 1.56 -20.39 -3.76
N LEU A 160 1.84 -19.15 -3.36
CA LEU A 160 1.16 -18.25 -2.42
C LEU A 160 -0.30 -18.58 -2.05
N ASP A 161 -0.46 -19.29 -0.94
CA ASP A 161 -1.76 -19.53 -0.31
C ASP A 161 -2.25 -18.27 0.43
N LEU A 162 -3.28 -17.60 -0.11
CA LEU A 162 -4.03 -16.49 0.52
C LEU A 162 -4.53 -16.80 1.94
N PHE A 163 -4.61 -18.08 2.31
CA PHE A 163 -4.99 -18.55 3.63
C PHE A 163 -4.06 -18.11 4.74
N ASN A 164 -2.76 -18.01 4.44
CA ASN A 164 -1.80 -17.51 5.40
C ASN A 164 -1.96 -16.01 5.73
N LEU A 165 -2.78 -15.29 4.97
CA LEU A 165 -3.11 -13.88 5.22
C LEU A 165 -4.31 -13.73 6.15
N LEU A 166 -5.15 -14.76 6.26
CA LEU A 166 -6.43 -14.74 7.00
C LEU A 166 -6.38 -15.59 8.28
N GLU A 167 -5.44 -16.52 8.39
CA GLU A 167 -5.07 -17.17 9.66
C GLU A 167 -4.21 -16.22 10.52
N SER A 168 -4.76 -15.07 10.90
CA SER A 168 -4.26 -14.30 12.04
C SER A 168 -5.18 -14.54 13.24
N PRO A 169 -4.68 -15.07 14.37
CA PRO A 169 -5.39 -15.06 15.65
C PRO A 169 -5.34 -13.63 16.20
N SER A 170 -6.08 -12.73 15.55
CA SER A 170 -6.55 -11.51 16.17
C SER A 170 -7.91 -11.87 16.77
N ASP A 171 -7.95 -12.12 18.07
CA ASP A 171 -9.20 -12.19 18.85
C ASP A 171 -9.93 -10.82 18.92
N GLY A 172 -9.63 -9.90 17.99
CA GLY A 172 -10.30 -8.63 17.83
C GLY A 172 -11.69 -8.77 17.20
N GLU A 173 -12.60 -7.90 17.62
CA GLU A 173 -13.98 -7.85 17.13
C GLU A 173 -14.06 -7.64 15.60
N ALA A 174 -13.14 -6.86 15.03
CA ALA A 174 -13.05 -6.62 13.58
C ALA A 174 -12.71 -7.89 12.77
N ALA A 175 -11.80 -8.74 13.26
CA ALA A 175 -11.45 -9.98 12.59
C ALA A 175 -12.61 -11.00 12.63
N ARG A 176 -13.34 -11.06 13.76
CA ARG A 176 -14.56 -11.85 13.89
C ARG A 176 -15.66 -11.38 12.95
N GLN A 177 -15.86 -10.06 12.81
CA GLN A 177 -16.82 -9.49 11.86
C GLN A 177 -16.47 -9.81 10.41
N MET A 178 -15.20 -9.69 10.04
CA MET A 178 -14.74 -10.02 8.68
C MET A 178 -14.88 -11.51 8.38
N LYS A 179 -14.50 -12.40 9.30
CA LYS A 179 -14.69 -13.85 9.15
C LYS A 179 -16.16 -14.21 8.95
N THR A 180 -17.03 -13.71 9.84
CA THR A 180 -18.49 -13.92 9.76
C THR A 180 -19.06 -13.39 8.44
N GLY A 181 -18.54 -12.25 7.97
CA GLY A 181 -18.89 -11.65 6.69
C GLY A 181 -18.57 -12.52 5.50
N ILE A 182 -17.34 -13.04 5.45
CA ILE A 182 -16.88 -13.94 4.39
C ILE A 182 -17.67 -15.25 4.41
N GLU A 183 -17.94 -15.82 5.60
CA GLU A 183 -18.77 -17.02 5.75
C GLU A 183 -20.19 -16.79 5.21
N THR A 184 -20.80 -15.65 5.56
CA THR A 184 -22.13 -15.27 5.08
C THR A 184 -22.13 -15.09 3.56
N TRP A 185 -21.15 -14.38 3.01
CA TRP A 185 -21.01 -14.17 1.58
C TRP A 185 -20.86 -15.49 0.81
N ILE A 186 -19.99 -16.39 1.27
CA ILE A 186 -19.83 -17.71 0.66
C ILE A 186 -21.18 -18.46 0.64
N ALA A 187 -21.98 -18.35 1.69
CA ALA A 187 -23.28 -19.01 1.77
C ALA A 187 -24.37 -18.38 0.88
N THR A 188 -24.36 -17.06 0.70
CA THR A 188 -25.47 -16.32 0.07
C THR A 188 -25.23 -15.85 -1.36
N ASP A 189 -23.96 -15.80 -1.81
CA ASP A 189 -23.63 -15.26 -3.13
C ASP A 189 -24.15 -16.19 -4.25
N PRO A 190 -24.98 -15.67 -5.18
CA PRO A 190 -25.61 -16.47 -6.22
C PRO A 190 -24.66 -16.82 -7.38
N GLU A 191 -23.52 -16.14 -7.53
CA GLU A 191 -22.56 -16.40 -8.60
C GLU A 191 -21.62 -17.56 -8.26
N LEU A 192 -21.20 -17.68 -7.00
CA LEU A 192 -20.25 -18.71 -6.54
C LEU A 192 -20.65 -20.17 -6.87
N PRO A 193 -21.92 -20.58 -6.81
CA PRO A 193 -22.35 -21.93 -7.19
C PRO A 193 -22.26 -22.19 -8.70
N THR A 194 -22.38 -21.13 -9.52
CA THR A 194 -22.39 -21.25 -10.99
C THR A 194 -21.00 -21.45 -11.58
N VAL A 195 -19.97 -20.97 -10.88
CA VAL A 195 -18.57 -21.08 -11.29
C VAL A 195 -18.06 -22.46 -10.88
N THR A 196 -17.93 -23.36 -11.85
CA THR A 196 -17.54 -24.76 -11.59
C THR A 196 -16.30 -25.18 -12.37
N ILE A 197 -15.60 -26.20 -11.87
CA ILE A 197 -14.51 -26.83 -12.63
C ILE A 197 -15.11 -27.53 -13.85
N LYS A 198 -14.49 -27.33 -15.02
CA LYS A 198 -14.91 -27.96 -16.28
C LYS A 198 -15.03 -29.47 -16.10
N ASN A 199 -16.18 -30.03 -16.49
CA ASN A 199 -16.56 -31.44 -16.35
C ASN A 199 -16.74 -31.95 -14.90
N LYS A 200 -16.77 -31.08 -13.88
CA LYS A 200 -17.08 -31.42 -12.49
C LYS A 200 -17.98 -30.35 -11.86
N PRO A 201 -19.28 -30.31 -12.21
CA PRO A 201 -20.22 -29.29 -11.71
C PRO A 201 -20.42 -29.34 -10.19
N ALA A 202 -20.14 -30.48 -9.54
CA ALA A 202 -20.14 -30.60 -8.09
C ALA A 202 -19.01 -29.82 -7.39
N LEU A 203 -17.99 -29.39 -8.13
CA LEU A 203 -16.85 -28.61 -7.63
C LEU A 203 -17.02 -27.15 -8.04
N SER A 204 -17.89 -26.45 -7.31
CA SER A 204 -18.12 -25.02 -7.47
C SER A 204 -17.10 -24.18 -6.72
N ALA A 205 -16.99 -22.89 -7.07
CA ALA A 205 -16.21 -21.92 -6.32
C ALA A 205 -16.74 -21.78 -4.89
N GLN A 206 -18.06 -21.85 -4.70
CA GLN A 206 -18.68 -21.90 -3.38
C GLN A 206 -18.18 -23.09 -2.56
N TRP A 207 -18.24 -24.30 -3.12
CA TRP A 207 -17.80 -25.50 -2.44
C TRP A 207 -16.31 -25.42 -2.07
N LEU A 208 -15.48 -24.95 -2.99
CA LEU A 208 -14.04 -24.86 -2.74
C LEU A 208 -13.69 -23.79 -1.71
N LEU A 209 -14.37 -22.64 -1.75
CA LEU A 209 -14.23 -21.60 -0.74
C LEU A 209 -14.72 -22.08 0.62
N GLN A 210 -15.83 -22.80 0.70
CA GLN A 210 -16.35 -23.35 1.95
C GLN A 210 -15.42 -24.42 2.54
N ALA A 211 -15.04 -25.42 1.75
CA ALA A 211 -14.21 -26.53 2.20
C ALA A 211 -12.81 -26.06 2.61
N ARG A 212 -12.32 -24.99 1.98
CA ARG A 212 -11.05 -24.40 2.36
C ARG A 212 -11.21 -23.42 3.52
N PHE A 213 -12.15 -22.47 3.47
CA PHE A 213 -12.21 -21.28 4.35
C PHE A 213 -12.95 -21.53 5.66
N ILE A 214 -13.96 -22.38 5.63
CA ILE A 214 -14.77 -22.71 6.80
C ILE A 214 -14.28 -24.02 7.42
N GLU A 215 -13.99 -25.02 6.58
CA GLU A 215 -13.57 -26.35 7.04
C GLU A 215 -12.04 -26.52 7.12
N GLU A 216 -11.24 -25.53 6.70
CA GLU A 216 -9.78 -25.50 6.79
C GLU A 216 -9.08 -26.74 6.18
N GLN A 217 -9.67 -27.33 5.14
CA GLN A 217 -9.13 -28.55 4.52
C GLN A 217 -7.91 -28.25 3.64
N GLU A 218 -6.85 -29.04 3.82
CA GLU A 218 -5.65 -28.95 3.00
C GLU A 218 -5.89 -29.36 1.54
N TRP A 219 -5.15 -28.73 0.62
CA TRP A 219 -5.23 -29.01 -0.82
C TRP A 219 -5.08 -30.50 -1.16
N GLY A 220 -4.18 -31.21 -0.49
CA GLY A 220 -3.95 -32.64 -0.72
C GLY A 220 -5.16 -33.50 -0.37
N GLN A 221 -5.91 -33.13 0.67
CA GLN A 221 -7.12 -33.85 1.09
C GLN A 221 -8.28 -33.55 0.15
N LEU A 222 -8.46 -32.28 -0.24
CA LEU A 222 -9.46 -31.84 -1.21
C LEU A 222 -9.25 -32.52 -2.58
N ALA A 223 -8.00 -32.54 -3.05
CA ALA A 223 -7.60 -33.19 -4.31
C ALA A 223 -7.98 -34.68 -4.33
N LYS A 224 -7.68 -35.40 -3.24
CA LYS A 224 -8.04 -36.81 -3.08
C LYS A 224 -9.55 -37.02 -3.05
N LYS A 225 -10.28 -36.22 -2.26
CA LYS A 225 -11.75 -36.28 -2.13
C LYS A 225 -12.46 -36.03 -3.46
N CYS A 226 -11.89 -35.17 -4.29
CA CYS A 226 -12.48 -34.73 -5.56
C CYS A 226 -11.97 -35.51 -6.79
N GLY A 227 -10.97 -36.38 -6.62
CA GLY A 227 -10.31 -37.09 -7.71
C GLY A 227 -9.71 -36.13 -8.76
N VAL A 228 -9.08 -35.05 -8.33
CA VAL A 228 -8.39 -34.06 -9.19
C VAL A 228 -6.99 -33.83 -8.65
N THR A 229 -6.09 -33.30 -9.48
CA THR A 229 -4.75 -32.94 -9.00
C THR A 229 -4.79 -31.67 -8.17
N VAL A 230 -3.88 -31.55 -7.20
CA VAL A 230 -3.69 -30.33 -6.40
C VAL A 230 -3.49 -29.11 -7.31
N ALA A 231 -2.70 -29.26 -8.38
CA ALA A 231 -2.49 -28.21 -9.38
C ALA A 231 -3.78 -27.73 -10.05
N THR A 232 -4.73 -28.65 -10.32
CA THR A 232 -6.02 -28.29 -10.92
C THR A 232 -6.87 -27.48 -9.96
N LEU A 233 -6.91 -27.87 -8.69
CA LEU A 233 -7.66 -27.16 -7.64
C LEU A 233 -7.05 -25.80 -7.33
N SER A 234 -5.73 -25.74 -7.15
CA SER A 234 -5.00 -24.49 -6.90
C SER A 234 -5.16 -23.52 -8.07
N SER A 235 -5.03 -23.99 -9.32
CA SER A 235 -5.22 -23.14 -10.50
C SER A 235 -6.66 -22.63 -10.63
N PHE A 236 -7.65 -23.47 -10.32
CA PHE A 236 -9.05 -23.04 -10.30
C PHE A 236 -9.30 -22.00 -9.20
N TYR A 237 -8.75 -22.18 -8.01
CA TYR A 237 -8.84 -21.21 -6.93
C TYR A 237 -8.23 -19.86 -7.30
N GLU A 238 -7.00 -19.86 -7.81
CA GLU A 238 -6.29 -18.63 -8.20
C GLU A 238 -7.04 -17.85 -9.28
N ARG A 239 -7.58 -18.56 -10.28
CA ARG A 239 -8.25 -17.92 -11.42
C ARG A 239 -9.68 -17.49 -11.13
N GLN A 240 -10.40 -18.25 -10.31
CA GLN A 240 -11.85 -18.08 -10.17
C GLN A 240 -12.29 -17.67 -8.77
N CYS A 241 -11.62 -18.11 -7.72
CA CYS A 241 -12.05 -17.87 -6.34
C CYS A 241 -11.34 -16.66 -5.72
N ARG A 242 -10.02 -16.57 -5.91
CA ARG A 242 -9.15 -15.54 -5.30
C ARG A 242 -9.57 -14.12 -5.63
N GLY A 243 -9.77 -13.80 -6.91
CA GLY A 243 -10.18 -12.47 -7.33
C GLY A 243 -11.50 -12.03 -6.71
N ARG A 244 -12.49 -12.94 -6.66
CA ARG A 244 -13.81 -12.68 -6.09
C ARG A 244 -13.76 -12.46 -4.58
N LEU A 245 -12.99 -13.27 -3.88
CA LEU A 245 -12.76 -13.10 -2.44
C LEU A 245 -12.11 -11.75 -2.13
N ILE A 246 -11.09 -11.35 -2.90
CA ILE A 246 -10.43 -10.05 -2.74
C ILE A 246 -11.42 -8.90 -3.00
N THR A 247 -12.16 -8.94 -4.10
CA THR A 247 -13.16 -7.91 -4.43
C THR A 247 -14.25 -7.80 -3.36
N PHE A 248 -14.73 -8.93 -2.82
CA PHE A 248 -15.68 -8.92 -1.71
C PHE A 248 -15.08 -8.27 -0.46
N ILE A 249 -13.85 -8.66 -0.10
CA ILE A 249 -13.15 -8.12 1.06
C ILE A 249 -12.94 -6.60 0.90
N GLU A 250 -12.40 -6.14 -0.22
CA GLU A 250 -12.16 -4.71 -0.52
C GLU A 250 -13.44 -3.87 -0.52
N ALA A 251 -14.58 -4.44 -0.93
CA ALA A 251 -15.85 -3.73 -1.02
C ALA A 251 -16.59 -3.61 0.32
N ASN A 252 -16.33 -4.50 1.28
CA ASN A 252 -17.14 -4.62 2.51
C ASN A 252 -16.34 -4.37 3.80
N TYR A 253 -15.03 -4.50 3.72
CA TYR A 253 -14.11 -4.27 4.81
C TYR A 253 -13.04 -3.36 4.21
N ASP A 254 -12.67 -2.24 4.87
CA ASP A 254 -11.60 -1.33 4.41
C ASP A 254 -10.21 -2.02 4.47
N PHE A 255 -10.12 -3.19 3.86
CA PHE A 255 -8.98 -4.07 3.82
C PHE A 255 -8.13 -3.61 2.66
N ILE A 256 -7.13 -2.81 3.00
CA ILE A 256 -5.98 -2.58 2.15
C ILE A 256 -5.12 -3.84 2.29
N PRO A 257 -4.93 -4.65 1.23
CA PRO A 257 -4.00 -5.77 1.32
C PRO A 257 -2.64 -5.21 1.75
N PRO A 258 -1.94 -5.83 2.72
CA PRO A 258 -0.63 -5.33 3.14
C PRO A 258 0.29 -5.31 1.92
N ASP A 259 0.60 -4.09 1.45
CA ASP A 259 1.56 -3.84 0.38
C ASP A 259 2.96 -4.17 0.93
N SER A 260 3.30 -5.46 0.84
CA SER A 260 4.53 -6.11 1.31
C SER A 260 4.68 -6.28 2.83
N PRO A 261 5.13 -7.47 3.28
CA PRO A 261 5.28 -7.72 4.71
C PRO A 261 6.38 -6.85 5.30
N ILE A 262 6.12 -6.27 6.48
CA ILE A 262 7.06 -5.37 7.15
C ILE A 262 8.36 -6.12 7.46
N ASN A 263 9.47 -5.68 6.85
CA ASN A 263 10.78 -6.23 7.18
C ASN A 263 11.11 -5.91 8.65
N PRO A 264 11.24 -6.94 9.52
CA PRO A 264 11.43 -6.75 10.97
C PRO A 264 12.69 -5.96 11.30
N CYS A 265 13.77 -6.22 10.55
CA CYS A 265 15.06 -5.59 10.76
C CYS A 265 15.02 -4.11 10.39
N GLU A 266 14.41 -3.74 9.26
CA GLU A 266 14.31 -2.32 8.86
C GLU A 266 13.40 -1.54 9.82
N HIS A 267 12.26 -2.11 10.22
CA HIS A 267 11.35 -1.45 11.14
C HIS A 267 12.00 -1.21 12.52
N LEU A 268 12.60 -2.25 13.12
CA LEU A 268 13.31 -2.11 14.40
C LEU A 268 14.51 -1.17 14.29
N ARG A 269 15.26 -1.19 13.18
CA ARG A 269 16.37 -0.26 12.95
C ARG A 269 15.89 1.20 12.85
N GLY A 270 14.72 1.42 12.26
CA GLY A 270 14.06 2.73 12.25
C GLY A 270 13.74 3.22 13.67
N LEU A 271 13.17 2.35 14.51
CA LEU A 271 12.86 2.66 15.90
C LEU A 271 14.13 2.94 16.74
N LEU A 272 15.18 2.14 16.57
CA LEU A 272 16.46 2.32 17.26
C LEU A 272 17.18 3.62 16.88
N LYS A 273 16.95 4.14 15.66
CA LYS A 273 17.54 5.39 15.16
C LYS A 273 16.70 6.64 15.48
N ASP A 274 15.51 6.47 16.04
CA ASP A 274 14.64 7.59 16.42
C ASP A 274 15.24 8.32 17.63
N LYS A 275 15.69 9.56 17.43
CA LYS A 275 16.31 10.40 18.47
C LYS A 275 15.41 10.62 19.69
N ALA A 276 14.09 10.66 19.50
CA ALA A 276 13.14 10.85 20.60
C ALA A 276 13.07 9.60 21.49
N LEU A 277 13.10 8.42 20.87
CA LEU A 277 13.11 7.13 21.57
C LEU A 277 14.47 6.86 22.24
N GLN A 278 15.58 7.20 21.58
CA GLN A 278 16.93 7.07 22.16
C GLN A 278 17.08 7.87 23.47
N LYS A 279 16.56 9.11 23.51
CA LYS A 279 16.57 9.96 24.71
C LYS A 279 15.81 9.32 25.90
N GLN A 280 14.92 8.38 25.63
CA GLN A 280 14.08 7.70 26.62
C GLN A 280 14.57 6.30 26.99
N HIS A 281 15.84 5.97 26.69
CA HIS A 281 16.43 4.66 26.96
C HIS A 281 15.63 3.50 26.33
N PHE A 282 15.17 3.70 25.08
CA PHE A 282 14.30 2.76 24.37
C PHE A 282 14.82 1.32 24.39
N GLU A 283 16.11 1.09 24.17
CA GLU A 283 16.68 -0.26 24.11
C GLU A 283 16.60 -0.99 25.47
N GLU A 284 16.85 -0.29 26.58
CA GLU A 284 16.73 -0.82 27.93
C GLU A 284 15.26 -1.13 28.27
N LYS A 285 14.37 -0.18 27.99
CA LYS A 285 12.91 -0.36 28.19
C LYS A 285 12.35 -1.47 27.31
N PHE A 286 12.81 -1.59 26.07
CA PHE A 286 12.36 -2.61 25.13
C PHE A 286 12.82 -3.99 25.60
N ASN A 287 14.08 -4.14 26.04
CA ASN A 287 14.57 -5.39 26.63
C ASN A 287 13.83 -5.76 27.92
N HIS A 288 13.50 -4.79 28.77
CA HIS A 288 12.68 -5.02 29.96
C HIS A 288 11.25 -5.47 29.61
N TRP A 289 10.63 -4.82 28.62
CA TRP A 289 9.30 -5.19 28.13
C TRP A 289 9.28 -6.61 27.54
N LEU A 290 10.28 -6.97 26.73
CA LEU A 290 10.45 -8.34 26.22
C LEU A 290 10.59 -9.39 27.33
N ALA A 291 11.07 -9.01 28.52
CA ALA A 291 11.25 -9.93 29.65
C ALA A 291 10.01 -10.03 30.54
N THR A 292 9.17 -9.00 30.57
CA THR A 292 8.09 -8.85 31.58
C THR A 292 6.68 -9.00 31.01
N ASP A 293 6.48 -8.80 29.72
CA ASP A 293 5.15 -8.86 29.10
C ASP A 293 4.67 -10.33 28.95
N PRO A 294 3.63 -10.75 29.67
CA PRO A 294 3.17 -12.14 29.64
C PRO A 294 2.56 -12.54 28.30
N HIS A 295 1.97 -11.61 27.55
CA HIS A 295 1.39 -11.90 26.24
C HIS A 295 2.50 -12.24 25.23
N LEU A 296 3.59 -11.48 25.24
CA LEU A 296 4.76 -11.79 24.42
C LEU A 296 5.38 -13.15 24.76
N GLN A 297 5.45 -13.54 26.03
CA GLN A 297 6.02 -14.84 26.42
C GLN A 297 5.22 -16.02 25.85
N THR A 298 3.91 -15.86 25.65
CA THR A 298 3.04 -16.90 25.09
C THR A 298 3.06 -16.98 23.56
N LEU A 299 3.53 -15.91 22.89
CA LEU A 299 3.58 -15.87 21.42
C LEU A 299 4.77 -16.68 20.90
N THR A 300 4.47 -17.68 20.07
CA THR A 300 5.46 -18.54 19.42
C THR A 300 5.23 -18.63 17.92
N LEU A 301 6.30 -18.85 17.17
CA LEU A 301 6.21 -19.06 15.73
C LEU A 301 5.59 -20.44 15.45
N ARG A 302 4.45 -20.48 14.74
CA ARG A 302 3.72 -21.74 14.48
C ARG A 302 4.56 -22.79 13.74
N GLN A 303 5.39 -22.36 12.78
CA GLN A 303 6.25 -23.26 12.00
C GLN A 303 7.40 -23.85 12.83
N LYS A 304 7.80 -23.18 13.91
CA LYS A 304 8.85 -23.63 14.82
C LYS A 304 8.56 -23.10 16.23
N PRO A 305 7.71 -23.80 17.02
CA PRO A 305 7.23 -23.30 18.32
C PRO A 305 8.33 -23.06 19.36
N SER A 306 9.54 -23.59 19.14
CA SER A 306 10.72 -23.27 19.95
C SER A 306 11.18 -21.81 19.79
N ILE A 307 10.73 -21.10 18.75
CA ILE A 307 10.98 -19.68 18.57
C ILE A 307 9.85 -18.89 19.23
N THR A 308 10.15 -18.35 20.40
CA THR A 308 9.26 -17.40 21.09
C THR A 308 9.45 -15.99 20.52
N ALA A 309 8.43 -15.15 20.70
CA ALA A 309 8.48 -13.73 20.34
C ALA A 309 9.68 -12.99 20.97
N PRO A 310 9.98 -13.14 22.27
CA PRO A 310 11.20 -12.59 22.86
C PRO A 310 12.48 -13.14 22.24
N HIS A 311 12.53 -14.45 21.94
CA HIS A 311 13.71 -15.05 21.33
C HIS A 311 13.99 -14.48 19.94
N PHE A 312 12.96 -14.37 19.10
CA PHE A 312 13.07 -13.76 17.77
C PHE A 312 13.47 -12.29 17.84
N LEU A 313 12.81 -11.48 18.68
CA LEU A 313 13.11 -10.04 18.79
C LEU A 313 14.52 -9.79 19.35
N LYS A 314 14.96 -10.54 20.36
CA LYS A 314 16.34 -10.45 20.88
C LYS A 314 17.37 -10.84 19.82
N THR A 315 17.13 -11.92 19.07
CA THR A 315 18.02 -12.35 17.98
C THR A 315 18.09 -11.29 16.89
N THR A 316 16.95 -10.68 16.56
CA THR A 316 16.88 -9.58 15.59
C THR A 316 17.67 -8.37 16.07
N LEU A 317 17.51 -7.94 17.33
CA LEU A 317 18.27 -6.83 17.90
C LEU A 317 19.78 -7.08 17.91
N ALA A 318 20.21 -8.29 18.30
CA ALA A 318 21.62 -8.66 18.31
C ALA A 318 22.26 -8.57 16.90
N ILE A 319 21.49 -8.90 15.86
CA ILE A 319 21.92 -8.80 14.46
C ILE A 319 21.94 -7.35 13.97
N LEU A 320 21.02 -6.51 14.44
CA LEU A 320 20.97 -5.09 14.07
C LEU A 320 22.17 -4.28 14.58
N GLN A 321 22.89 -4.76 15.60
CA GLN A 321 24.13 -4.16 16.09
C GLN A 321 25.29 -4.31 15.09
N LYS A 322 25.20 -5.21 14.09
CA LYS A 322 26.24 -5.44 13.09
C LYS A 322 25.88 -4.78 11.75
N PRO A 323 26.78 -3.98 11.13
CA PRO A 323 26.51 -3.34 9.85
C PRO A 323 26.34 -4.40 8.75
N ARG A 324 25.35 -4.20 7.86
CA ARG A 324 25.01 -5.04 6.69
C ARG A 324 24.31 -6.37 6.97
N GLN A 325 23.91 -6.63 8.22
CA GLN A 325 23.12 -7.82 8.54
C GLN A 325 21.61 -7.50 8.55
N GLY A 326 20.80 -8.47 8.14
CA GLY A 326 19.36 -8.30 7.95
C GLY A 326 18.59 -9.61 8.20
N LEU A 327 17.33 -9.65 7.77
CA LEU A 327 16.41 -10.72 8.15
C LEU A 327 16.88 -12.10 7.71
N THR A 328 17.54 -12.23 6.55
CA THR A 328 18.10 -13.49 6.06
C THR A 328 19.08 -14.12 7.05
N GLN A 329 19.81 -13.30 7.81
CA GLN A 329 20.77 -13.80 8.79
C GLN A 329 20.11 -14.19 10.12
N VAL A 330 19.07 -13.44 10.52
CA VAL A 330 18.20 -13.85 11.63
C VAL A 330 17.53 -15.19 11.32
N ALA A 331 17.02 -15.32 10.09
CA ALA A 331 16.40 -16.52 9.56
C ALA A 331 17.36 -17.72 9.54
N ALA A 332 18.62 -17.51 9.13
CA ALA A 332 19.65 -18.53 9.18
C ALA A 332 19.98 -18.99 10.61
N ILE A 333 20.06 -18.07 11.58
CA ILE A 333 20.32 -18.40 13.00
C ILE A 333 19.16 -19.17 13.61
N LEU A 334 17.94 -18.79 13.27
CA LEU A 334 16.73 -19.43 13.76
C LEU A 334 16.37 -20.71 12.98
N GLU A 335 17.09 -20.98 11.88
CA GLU A 335 16.85 -22.05 10.90
C GLU A 335 15.38 -22.10 10.48
N VAL A 336 14.86 -20.96 10.03
CA VAL A 336 13.49 -20.78 9.57
C VAL A 336 13.50 -19.94 8.31
N ASP A 337 12.57 -20.18 7.38
CA ASP A 337 12.44 -19.34 6.19
C ASP A 337 12.15 -17.87 6.59
N PRO A 338 12.89 -16.88 6.03
CA PRO A 338 12.68 -15.46 6.31
C PRO A 338 11.21 -15.02 6.21
N LYS A 339 10.43 -15.57 5.27
CA LYS A 339 9.02 -15.22 5.07
C LYS A 339 8.16 -15.53 6.28
N TYR A 340 8.45 -16.59 7.03
CA TYR A 340 7.71 -16.91 8.25
C TYR A 340 8.03 -15.90 9.37
N LEU A 341 9.26 -15.40 9.42
CA LEU A 341 9.65 -14.35 10.37
C LEU A 341 9.06 -12.99 10.02
N GLU A 342 8.96 -12.64 8.72
CA GLU A 342 8.28 -11.40 8.28
C GLU A 342 6.81 -11.41 8.70
N ARG A 343 6.10 -12.52 8.44
CA ARG A 343 4.70 -12.68 8.83
C ARG A 343 4.51 -12.71 10.34
N PHE A 344 5.36 -13.44 11.06
CA PHE A 344 5.32 -13.47 12.51
C PHE A 344 5.49 -12.08 13.12
N TYR A 345 6.41 -11.30 12.55
CA TYR A 345 6.61 -9.93 12.97
C TYR A 345 5.42 -9.03 12.65
N GLU A 346 4.98 -9.01 11.41
CA GLU A 346 3.93 -8.11 10.92
C GLU A 346 2.59 -8.35 11.63
N PHE A 347 2.17 -9.61 11.75
CA PHE A 347 0.83 -9.93 12.24
C PHE A 347 0.78 -10.13 13.75
N HIS A 348 1.86 -10.61 14.37
CA HIS A 348 1.83 -10.97 15.79
C HIS A 348 2.65 -10.06 16.70
N LEU A 349 3.64 -9.33 16.18
CA LEU A 349 4.54 -8.52 17.02
C LEU A 349 4.38 -7.03 16.78
N LEU A 350 4.10 -6.63 15.55
CA LEU A 350 3.97 -5.22 15.18
C LEU A 350 2.94 -4.47 16.02
N PRO A 351 1.71 -4.98 16.28
CA PRO A 351 0.74 -4.24 17.09
C PRO A 351 1.24 -3.99 18.52
N PHE A 352 1.89 -5.00 19.12
CA PHE A 352 2.48 -4.92 20.45
C PHE A 352 3.64 -3.93 20.50
N ILE A 353 4.53 -3.98 19.49
CA ILE A 353 5.65 -3.05 19.34
C ILE A 353 5.15 -1.62 19.16
N GLN A 354 4.11 -1.40 18.35
CA GLN A 354 3.52 -0.08 18.13
C GLN A 354 2.87 0.47 19.41
N ALA A 355 2.11 -0.36 20.14
CA ALA A 355 1.53 0.01 21.42
C ALA A 355 2.60 0.39 22.45
N PHE A 356 3.69 -0.39 22.51
CA PHE A 356 4.85 -0.13 23.34
C PHE A 356 5.55 1.19 22.98
N VAL A 357 5.86 1.40 21.70
CA VAL A 357 6.49 2.64 21.19
C VAL A 357 5.63 3.86 21.51
N HIS A 358 4.32 3.75 21.34
CA HIS A 358 3.38 4.83 21.64
C HIS A 358 3.32 5.14 23.14
N LYS A 359 3.34 4.11 24.01
CA LYS A 359 3.45 4.28 25.47
C LYS A 359 4.72 5.04 25.85
N ILE A 360 5.87 4.62 25.34
CA ILE A 360 7.16 5.28 25.57
C ILE A 360 7.13 6.75 25.14
N ARG A 361 6.61 7.04 23.93
CA ARG A 361 6.51 8.42 23.42
C ARG A 361 5.61 9.32 24.27
N ARG A 362 4.60 8.77 24.96
CA ARG A 362 3.75 9.50 25.90
C ARG A 362 4.45 9.78 27.24
N GLU A 363 5.27 8.85 27.73
CA GLU A 363 5.97 8.99 29.01
C GLU A 363 7.08 10.06 29.04
N GLY A 364 7.54 10.55 27.88
CA GLY A 364 8.53 11.62 27.83
C GLY A 364 8.12 12.86 27.03
N ARG A 365 6.82 13.09 26.88
CA ARG A 365 6.25 14.45 26.76
C ARG A 365 5.88 14.91 28.16
#